data_AF-A0A645ACV8-F1
#
_entry.id   AF-A0A645ACV8-F1
#
_cell.length_a   1.000
_cell.length_b   1.000
_cell.length_c   1.000
_cell.angle_alpha   90.00
_cell.angle_beta   90.00
_cell.angle_gamma   90.00
#
_symmetry.space_group_name_H-M   'P 1'
#
loop_
_entity.id
_entity.type
_entity.pdbx_description
1 polymer ?
#
loop_
_entity_poly.entity_id
_entity_poly.type
_entity_poly.pdbx_seq_one_letter_code
_entity_poly.pdbx_strand_id
1 'polypeptide(L)' 'MKQILGMAPIAVRYAKVAINRGIEVDLKTGLELEKDVCAITFGSEDKQEGMDAFLEKRSPVFKNK' A
#
# COMPACT_ATOMS: atom_id res chain seq x y z
N MET A 1 6.80 -16.13 -1.04
CA MET A 1 7.11 -15.31 0.16
C MET A 1 8.12 -14.20 -0.13
N LYS A 2 9.27 -14.49 -0.78
CA LYS A 2 10.32 -13.49 -1.10
C LYS A 2 9.81 -12.23 -1.82
N GLN A 3 8.82 -12.35 -2.70
CA GLN A 3 8.24 -11.20 -3.41
C GLN A 3 7.52 -10.22 -2.49
N ILE A 4 6.71 -10.70 -1.54
CA ILE A 4 5.97 -9.84 -0.59
C ILE A 4 6.92 -9.14 0.38
N LEU A 5 8.00 -9.83 0.80
CA LEU A 5 9.01 -9.26 1.71
C LEU A 5 9.79 -8.08 1.10
N GLY A 6 9.80 -7.94 -0.23
CA GLY A 6 10.42 -6.81 -0.92
C GLY A 6 9.48 -5.63 -1.18
N MET A 7 8.20 -5.71 -0.76
CA MET A 7 7.21 -4.65 -0.95
C MET A 7 7.13 -3.75 0.30
N ALA A 8 6.56 -2.55 0.14
CA ALA A 8 6.31 -1.62 1.25
C ALA A 8 5.39 -2.26 2.31
N PRO A 9 5.86 -2.51 3.55
CA PRO A 9 5.09 -3.27 4.54
C PRO A 9 3.77 -2.59 4.95
N ILE A 10 3.76 -1.25 5.01
CA ILE A 10 2.55 -0.47 5.29
C ILE A 10 1.50 -0.67 4.18
N ALA A 11 1.92 -0.61 2.92
CA ALA A 11 1.02 -0.82 1.77
C ALA A 11 0.46 -2.24 1.74
N VAL A 12 1.29 -3.27 1.96
CA VAL A 12 0.85 -4.67 2.01
C VAL A 12 -0.17 -4.90 3.12
N ARG A 13 0.05 -4.30 4.30
CA ARG A 13 -0.87 -4.39 5.43
C ARG A 13 -2.25 -3.82 5.05
N TYR A 14 -2.29 -2.61 4.50
CA TYR A 14 -3.55 -1.95 4.17
C TYR A 14 -4.25 -2.57 2.95
N ALA A 15 -3.50 -3.08 1.98
CA ALA A 15 -4.07 -3.87 0.89
C ALA A 15 -4.81 -5.11 1.42
N LYS A 16 -4.23 -5.82 2.40
CA LYS A 16 -4.89 -6.96 3.05
C LYS A 16 -6.17 -6.54 3.80
N VAL A 17 -6.15 -5.38 4.46
CA VAL A 17 -7.35 -4.84 5.14
C VAL A 17 -8.44 -4.50 4.13
N ALA A 18 -8.10 -3.81 3.04
CA ALA A 18 -9.01 -3.45 1.97
C ALA A 18 -9.70 -4.69 1.38
N ILE A 19 -8.91 -5.71 1.00
CA ILE A 19 -9.45 -6.93 0.40
C ILE A 19 -10.37 -7.68 1.38
N ASN A 20 -9.90 -7.90 2.61
CA ASN A 20 -10.62 -8.73 3.55
C ASN A 20 -11.92 -8.09 4.04
N ARG A 21 -11.96 -6.76 4.20
CA ARG A 21 -13.17 -6.04 4.65
C ARG A 21 -14.04 -5.58 3.50
N GLY A 22 -13.44 -5.21 2.38
CA GLY A 22 -14.14 -4.73 1.19
C GLY A 22 -15.05 -5.80 0.56
N ILE A 23 -14.67 -7.08 0.67
CA ILE A 23 -15.50 -8.18 0.16
C ILE A 23 -16.77 -8.42 0.98
N GLU A 24 -16.84 -7.91 2.21
CA GLU A 24 -17.98 -8.09 3.13
C GLU A 24 -19.04 -6.98 3.00
N VAL A 25 -18.80 -5.99 2.13
CA VAL A 25 -19.67 -4.80 1.97
C VAL A 25 -20.10 -4.61 0.52
N ASP A 26 -21.05 -3.71 0.29
CA ASP A 26 -21.41 -3.32 -1.07
C ASP A 26 -20.25 -2.57 -1.76
N LEU A 27 -20.29 -2.55 -3.09
CA LEU A 27 -19.23 -1.97 -3.92
C LEU A 27 -18.89 -0.52 -3.54
N LYS A 28 -19.90 0.31 -3.24
CA LYS A 28 -19.67 1.73 -2.94
C LYS A 28 -18.91 1.86 -1.62
N THR A 29 -19.34 1.14 -0.59
CA THR A 29 -18.65 1.12 0.70
C THR A 29 -17.24 0.55 0.60
N GLY A 30 -17.05 -0.51 -0.20
CA GLY A 30 -15.73 -1.07 -0.49
C GLY A 30 -14.77 -0.08 -1.16
N LEU A 31 -15.25 0.67 -2.15
CA LEU A 31 -14.46 1.71 -2.83
C LEU A 31 -14.07 2.86 -1.90
N GLU A 32 -14.97 3.30 -1.01
CA GLU A 32 -14.65 4.32 0.00
C GLU A 32 -13.57 3.81 0.97
N LEU A 33 -13.68 2.54 1.41
CA LEU A 33 -12.65 1.91 2.24
C LEU A 33 -11.29 1.86 1.52
N GLU A 34 -11.27 1.44 0.26
CA GLU A 34 -10.04 1.39 -0.56
C GLU A 34 -9.39 2.77 -0.69
N LYS A 35 -10.20 3.79 -0.98
CA LYS A 35 -9.76 5.19 -1.08
C LYS A 35 -9.12 5.65 0.23
N ASP A 36 -9.77 5.39 1.36
CA ASP A 36 -9.29 5.83 2.68
C ASP A 36 -7.98 5.14 3.09
N VAL A 37 -7.90 3.82 2.94
CA VAL A 37 -6.65 3.09 3.29
C VAL A 37 -5.52 3.40 2.31
N CYS A 38 -5.84 3.69 1.04
CA CYS A 38 -4.85 4.18 0.08
C CYS A 38 -4.28 5.54 0.53
N ALA A 39 -5.14 6.47 0.94
CA ALA A 39 -4.71 7.78 1.45
C ALA A 39 -3.75 7.68 2.65
N ILE A 40 -3.96 6.71 3.55
CA ILE A 40 -3.03 6.45 4.65
C ILE A 40 -1.62 6.08 4.15
N THR A 41 -1.54 5.24 3.11
CA THR A 41 -0.24 4.83 2.55
C THR A 41 0.50 6.00 1.88
N PHE A 42 -0.21 7.00 1.36
CA PHE A 42 0.40 8.21 0.79
C PHE A 42 1.14 9.07 1.81
N GLY A 43 0.83 8.94 3.10
CA GLY A 43 1.55 9.62 4.18
C GLY A 43 2.83 8.91 4.64
N SER A 44 3.15 7.74 4.10
CA SER A 44 4.34 6.95 4.48
C SER A 44 5.62 7.39 3.76
N GLU A 45 6.76 7.27 4.43
CA GLU A 45 8.09 7.43 3.81
C GLU A 45 8.30 6.38 2.71
N ASP A 46 7.77 5.17 2.88
CA ASP A 46 7.84 4.09 1.89
C ASP A 46 7.15 4.46 0.57
N LYS A 47 6.07 5.25 0.60
CA LYS A 47 5.45 5.76 -0.62
C LYS A 47 6.37 6.75 -1.34
N GLN A 48 7.06 7.62 -0.60
CA GLN A 48 7.99 8.58 -1.19
C GLN A 48 9.18 7.85 -1.83
N GLU A 49 9.82 6.95 -1.07
CA GLU A 49 10.92 6.11 -1.55
C GLU A 49 10.53 5.27 -2.79
N GLY A 50 9.33 4.69 -2.81
CA GLY A 50 8.84 3.95 -3.97
C GLY A 50 8.74 4.81 -5.23
N MET A 51 8.29 6.06 -5.08
CA MET A 51 8.24 7.01 -6.19
C MET A 51 9.64 7.46 -6.65
N ASP A 52 10.51 7.79 -5.70
CA ASP A 52 11.88 8.24 -6.00
C ASP A 52 12.68 7.13 -6.68
N ALA A 53 12.61 5.90 -6.14
CA ALA A 53 13.24 4.74 -6.74
C ALA A 53 12.75 4.46 -8.17
N PHE A 54 11.45 4.66 -8.43
CA PHE A 54 10.87 4.52 -9.77
C PHE A 54 11.44 5.57 -10.74
N LEU A 55 11.46 6.85 -10.35
CA LEU A 55 12.00 7.93 -11.17
C LEU A 55 13.51 7.75 -11.43
N GLU A 56 14.24 7.28 -10.43
CA GLU A 56 15.69 7.02 -10.48
C GLU A 56 16.05 5.67 -11.12
N LYS A 57 15.05 4.84 -11.48
CA LYS A 57 15.23 3.49 -12.07
C LYS A 57 16.11 2.56 -11.23
N ARG A 58 15.96 2.63 -9.90
CA ARG A 58 16.64 1.75 -8.94
C ARG A 58 15.63 0.91 -8.17
N SER A 59 16.12 -0.10 -7.46
CA SER A 59 15.30 -0.85 -6.52
C SER A 59 14.96 -0.01 -5.28
N PRO A 60 13.71 -0.01 -4.80
CA PRO A 60 13.34 0.69 -3.58
C PRO A 60 13.83 -0.04 -2.33
N VAL A 61 14.06 0.72 -1.25
CA VAL A 61 14.43 0.22 0.08
C VAL A 61 13.39 0.66 1.10
N PHE A 62 12.38 -0.17 1.30
CA PHE A 62 11.30 0.10 2.26
C PHE A 62 11.75 -0.09 3.71
N LYS A 63 11.38 0.85 4.57
CA LYS A 63 11.77 0.91 6.00
C LYS A 63 10.58 0.83 6.94
N ASN A 64 9.36 0.59 6.43
CA ASN A 64 8.13 0.50 7.21
C ASN A 64 7.88 1.78 8.03
N LYS A 65 7.99 2.92 7.35
CA LYS A 65 7.72 4.26 7.86
C LYS A 65 6.90 5.03 6.84
#